data_AF-A0A953T678-F1
#
_entry.id   AF-A0A953T678-F1
#
_cell.length_a   1.000
_cell.length_b   1.000
_cell.length_c   1.000
_cell.angle_alpha   90.00
_cell.angle_beta   90.00
_cell.angle_gamma   90.00
#
_symmetry.space_group_name_H-M   'P 1'
#
loop_
_entity.id
_entity.type
_entity.pdbx_description
1 polymer ?
#
loop_
_entity_poly.entity_id
_entity_poly.type
_entity_poly.pdbx_seq_one_letter_code
_entity_poly.pdbx_strand_id
1 'polypeptide(L)'
;MKEKNKTIIYQSKTGKIEFRGDFKKDTVWGSLNQIADLFGRDKSVISRHINNIYKSKELEKDPTVAKIATVQMEGSRKTKREIEYYNLDVILSVGYRVDSKEATQFRIWATKTLKQHLLEGYTINKKQISRNYQSFMEAISNVRAVFSEKKEYEGDTS
;
A
#
# COMPACT_ATOMS: atom_id res chain seq x y z
N MET A 1 9.52 1.07 22.29
CA MET A 1 8.49 1.86 21.58
C MET A 1 7.67 0.92 20.72
N LYS A 2 6.34 0.83 20.92
CA LYS A 2 5.47 0.02 20.05
C LYS A 2 5.43 0.69 18.68
N GLU A 3 6.05 0.09 17.67
CA GLU A 3 5.82 0.50 16.28
C GLU A 3 4.32 0.37 16.00
N LYS A 4 3.64 1.51 15.91
CA LYS A 4 2.30 1.57 15.34
C LYS A 4 2.46 1.14 13.89
N ASN A 5 2.24 -0.14 13.58
CA ASN A 5 1.98 -0.61 12.23
C ASN A 5 0.86 0.28 11.67
N LYS A 6 1.20 1.30 10.86
CA LYS A 6 0.18 2.22 10.37
C LYS A 6 -0.59 1.46 9.30
N THR A 7 -1.81 1.09 9.63
CA THR A 7 -2.77 0.52 8.70
C THR A 7 -3.04 1.53 7.58
N ILE A 8 -2.86 1.10 6.33
CA ILE A 8 -3.24 1.88 5.15
C ILE A 8 -4.62 1.40 4.74
N ILE A 9 -5.61 2.28 4.88
CA ILE A 9 -7.00 1.98 4.54
C ILE A 9 -7.23 2.37 3.08
N TYR A 10 -7.35 1.38 2.21
CA TYR A 10 -7.90 1.57 0.88
C TYR A 10 -9.42 1.41 0.94
N GLN A 11 -10.17 2.26 0.25
CA GLN A 11 -11.63 2.15 0.23
C GLN A 11 -12.07 1.82 -1.19
N SER A 12 -12.43 0.55 -1.41
CA SER A 12 -13.10 0.12 -2.64
C SER A 12 -14.59 0.48 -2.54
N LYS A 13 -15.33 0.28 -3.64
CA LYS A 13 -16.80 0.42 -3.62
C LYS A 13 -17.49 -0.63 -2.76
N THR A 14 -16.84 -1.77 -2.52
CA THR A 14 -17.38 -2.91 -1.75
C THR A 14 -17.10 -2.79 -0.25
N GLY A 15 -16.21 -1.89 0.18
CA GLY A 15 -15.93 -1.68 1.61
C GLY A 15 -14.60 -0.99 1.89
N LYS A 16 -14.26 -0.88 3.18
CA LYS A 16 -12.91 -0.49 3.62
C LYS A 16 -12.04 -1.74 3.66
N ILE A 17 -10.93 -1.73 2.92
CA ILE A 17 -9.90 -2.76 2.95
C ILE A 17 -8.69 -2.18 3.68
N GLU A 18 -8.26 -2.88 4.72
CA GLU A 18 -7.16 -2.46 5.58
C GLU A 18 -5.88 -3.22 5.24
N PHE A 19 -4.92 -2.55 4.61
CA PHE A 19 -3.60 -3.11 4.35
C PHE A 19 -2.63 -2.76 5.48
N ARG A 20 -1.68 -3.65 5.75
CA ARG A 20 -0.61 -3.38 6.72
C ARG A 20 0.50 -2.62 6.01
N GLY A 21 0.76 -1.38 6.42
CA GLY A 21 1.90 -0.61 5.91
C GLY A 21 3.20 -1.00 6.59
N ASP A 22 4.26 -1.16 5.82
CA ASP A 22 5.65 -1.27 6.28
C ASP A 22 6.46 -0.13 5.67
N PHE A 23 6.63 0.94 6.45
CA PHE A 23 7.31 2.17 6.02
C PHE A 23 8.84 2.02 6.01
N LYS A 24 9.40 0.96 6.61
CA LYS A 24 10.84 0.71 6.51
C LYS A 24 11.20 0.09 5.17
N LYS A 25 10.26 -0.65 4.59
CA LYS A 25 10.39 -1.31 3.29
C LYS A 25 9.59 -0.62 2.19
N ASP A 26 9.09 0.59 2.46
CA ASP A 26 8.26 1.38 1.54
C ASP A 26 7.15 0.57 0.84
N THR A 27 6.49 -0.34 1.58
CA THR A 27 5.55 -1.29 1.00
C THR A 27 4.29 -1.47 1.84
N VAL A 28 3.30 -2.15 1.26
CA VAL A 28 2.08 -2.58 1.94
C VAL A 28 1.91 -4.06 1.76
N TRP A 29 1.38 -4.72 2.79
CA TRP A 29 1.14 -6.15 2.80
C TRP A 29 -0.35 -6.45 2.76
N GLY A 30 -0.75 -7.30 1.82
CA GLY A 30 -2.10 -7.78 1.64
C GLY A 30 -2.17 -9.31 1.59
N SER A 31 -3.06 -9.90 2.38
CA SER A 31 -3.38 -11.32 2.24
C SER A 31 -4.13 -11.58 0.93
N LEU A 32 -4.12 -12.84 0.47
CA LEU A 32 -4.85 -13.25 -0.74
C LEU A 32 -6.32 -12.80 -0.72
N ASN A 33 -6.97 -12.86 0.45
CA ASN A 33 -8.36 -12.46 0.63
C ASN A 33 -8.55 -10.96 0.40
N GLN A 34 -7.66 -10.14 0.95
CA GLN A 34 -7.74 -8.68 0.81
C GLN A 34 -7.51 -8.24 -0.64
N ILE A 35 -6.64 -8.95 -1.37
CA ILE A 35 -6.38 -8.69 -2.78
C ILE A 35 -7.60 -9.10 -3.64
N ALA A 36 -8.24 -10.23 -3.30
CA ALA A 36 -9.50 -10.66 -3.90
C ALA A 36 -10.61 -9.62 -3.72
N ASP A 37 -10.79 -9.12 -2.50
CA ASP A 37 -11.77 -8.08 -2.19
C ASP A 37 -11.45 -6.75 -2.88
N LEU A 38 -10.16 -6.40 -2.99
CA LEU A 38 -9.67 -5.18 -3.66
C LEU A 38 -10.07 -5.14 -5.13
N PHE A 39 -9.95 -6.28 -5.82
CA PHE A 39 -10.20 -6.38 -7.25
C PHE A 39 -11.55 -6.98 -7.61
N GLY A 40 -12.41 -7.29 -6.63
CA GLY A 40 -13.74 -7.85 -6.86
C GLY A 40 -13.70 -9.20 -7.57
N ARG A 41 -12.73 -10.06 -7.23
CA ARG A 41 -12.51 -11.36 -7.87
C ARG A 41 -12.32 -12.46 -6.84
N ASP A 42 -12.58 -13.70 -7.24
CA ASP A 42 -12.40 -14.85 -6.37
C ASP A 42 -10.92 -15.10 -6.03
N LYS A 43 -10.68 -15.65 -4.83
CA LYS A 43 -9.33 -15.99 -4.34
C LYS A 43 -8.58 -16.92 -5.30
N SER A 44 -9.28 -17.84 -5.94
CA SER A 44 -8.71 -18.79 -6.91
C SER A 44 -8.16 -18.08 -8.16
N VAL A 45 -8.84 -17.01 -8.61
CA VAL A 45 -8.40 -16.18 -9.73
C VAL A 45 -7.15 -15.39 -9.35
N ILE A 46 -7.17 -14.73 -8.19
CA ILE A 46 -6.01 -13.98 -7.69
C ILE A 46 -4.81 -14.90 -7.48
N SER A 47 -5.00 -16.06 -6.86
CA SER A 47 -3.93 -17.06 -6.65
C SER A 47 -3.32 -17.51 -7.98
N ARG A 48 -4.16 -17.71 -9.01
CA ARG A 48 -3.68 -18.05 -10.36
C ARG A 48 -2.82 -16.93 -10.95
N HIS A 49 -3.24 -15.67 -10.83
CA HIS A 49 -2.43 -14.54 -11.31
C HIS A 49 -1.09 -14.45 -10.59
N ILE A 50 -1.06 -14.58 -9.26
CA ILE A 50 0.18 -14.57 -8.46
C ILE A 50 1.11 -15.72 -8.90
N ASN A 51 0.58 -16.93 -9.04
CA ASN A 51 1.37 -18.06 -9.52
C ASN A 51 1.94 -17.81 -10.92
N ASN A 52 1.18 -17.18 -11.82
CA ASN A 52 1.64 -16.86 -13.16
C ASN A 52 2.73 -15.76 -13.15
N ILE A 53 2.62 -14.76 -12.28
CA ILE A 53 3.65 -13.72 -12.08
C ILE A 53 5.00 -14.35 -11.71
N TYR A 54 4.99 -15.31 -10.78
CA TYR A 54 6.20 -16.03 -10.39
C TYR A 54 6.71 -16.98 -11.49
N LYS A 55 5.82 -17.69 -12.18
CA LYS A 55 6.20 -18.58 -13.29
C LYS A 55 6.83 -17.80 -14.45
N SER A 56 6.32 -16.61 -14.77
CA SER A 56 6.89 -15.76 -15.80
C SER A 56 8.14 -15.01 -15.34
N LYS A 57 8.57 -15.18 -14.08
CA LYS A 57 9.68 -14.46 -13.45
C LYS A 57 9.52 -12.93 -13.55
N GLU A 58 8.28 -12.44 -13.55
CA GLU A 58 8.01 -10.99 -13.46
C GLU A 58 8.45 -10.46 -12.10
N LEU A 59 8.21 -11.26 -11.05
CA LEU A 59 8.65 -11.01 -9.68
C LEU A 59 9.28 -12.27 -9.09
N GLU A 60 10.19 -12.08 -8.16
CA GLU A 60 10.73 -13.16 -7.32
C GLU A 60 9.82 -13.40 -6.11
N LYS A 61 9.65 -14.68 -5.73
CA LYS A 61 8.72 -15.05 -4.66
C LYS A 61 9.22 -14.61 -3.28
N ASP A 62 10.46 -14.92 -2.95
CA ASP A 62 11.03 -14.73 -1.62
C ASP A 62 10.97 -13.27 -1.10
N PRO A 63 11.28 -12.23 -1.90
CA PRO A 63 11.16 -10.86 -1.42
C PRO A 63 9.71 -10.33 -1.40
N THR A 64 8.79 -10.97 -2.12
CA THR A 64 7.43 -10.45 -2.33
C THR A 64 6.35 -11.15 -1.50
N VAL A 65 6.69 -12.23 -0.79
CA VAL A 65 5.76 -12.95 0.09
C VAL A 65 6.31 -13.04 1.52
N ALA A 66 5.45 -12.76 2.49
CA ALA A 66 5.72 -12.98 3.90
C ALA A 66 4.72 -13.99 4.47
N LYS A 67 5.22 -14.96 5.22
CA LYS A 67 4.40 -15.96 5.90
C LYS A 67 4.23 -15.56 7.36
N ILE A 68 2.97 -15.39 7.78
CA ILE A 68 2.64 -14.99 9.15
C ILE A 68 1.82 -16.11 9.79
N ALA A 69 2.38 -16.73 10.81
CA ALA A 69 1.67 -17.72 11.61
C ALA A 69 0.57 -17.03 12.44
N THR A 70 -0.67 -17.45 12.25
CA THR A 70 -1.82 -17.02 13.05
C THR A 70 -2.36 -18.22 13.81
N VAL A 71 -2.56 -18.07 15.12
CA VAL A 71 -3.19 -19.09 15.96
C VAL A 71 -4.67 -18.77 16.01
N GLN A 72 -5.50 -19.69 15.53
CA GLN A 72 -6.95 -19.59 15.60
C GLN A 72 -7.49 -20.74 16.45
N MET A 73 -8.49 -20.47 17.29
CA MET A 73 -9.26 -21.53 17.95
C MET A 73 -10.40 -21.97 17.04
N GLU A 74 -10.40 -23.25 16.68
CA GLU A 74 -11.55 -23.91 16.04
C GLU A 74 -12.15 -24.89 17.07
N GLY A 75 -13.26 -24.48 17.68
CA GLY A 75 -13.85 -25.20 18.82
C GLY A 75 -12.89 -25.23 20.02
N SER A 76 -12.53 -26.41 20.49
CA SER A 76 -11.59 -26.63 21.60
C SER A 76 -10.14 -26.85 21.16
N ARG A 77 -9.83 -26.85 19.85
CA ARG A 77 -8.46 -27.05 19.34
C ARG A 77 -7.82 -25.75 18.86
N LYS A 78 -6.55 -25.56 19.21
CA LYS A 78 -5.70 -24.48 18.66
C LYS A 78 -5.08 -24.97 17.36
N THR A 79 -5.48 -24.38 16.24
CA THR A 79 -4.90 -24.67 14.92
C THR A 79 -4.00 -23.51 14.51
N LYS A 80 -2.73 -23.82 14.20
CA LYS A 80 -1.79 -22.85 13.65
C LYS A 80 -1.94 -22.85 12.14
N ARG A 81 -2.39 -21.73 11.56
CA ARG A 81 -2.41 -21.54 10.11
C ARG A 81 -1.34 -20.55 9.72
N GLU A 82 -0.62 -20.87 8.66
CA GLU A 82 0.33 -19.96 8.05
C GLU A 82 -0.39 -19.18 6.94
N ILE A 83 -0.49 -17.86 7.11
CA ILE A 83 -1.15 -16.99 6.13
C ILE A 83 -0.07 -16.28 5.33
N GLU A 84 -0.14 -16.40 4.01
CA GLU A 84 0.71 -15.64 3.09
C GLU A 84 0.17 -14.21 2.91
N TYR A 85 1.09 -13.26 2.96
CA TYR A 85 0.88 -11.86 2.64
C TYR A 85 1.79 -11.47 1.49
N TYR A 86 1.25 -10.74 0.53
CA TYR A 86 1.96 -10.28 -0.65
C TYR A 86 2.17 -8.77 -0.58
N ASN A 87 3.34 -8.33 -1.05
CA ASN A 87 3.74 -6.93 -1.00
C ASN A 87 3.03 -6.07 -2.08
N LEU A 88 3.34 -4.76 -2.10
CA LEU A 88 2.75 -3.82 -3.04
C LEU A 88 3.02 -4.20 -4.51
N ASP A 89 4.20 -4.74 -4.83
CA ASP A 89 4.56 -5.10 -6.21
C ASP A 89 3.65 -6.20 -6.75
N VAL A 90 3.39 -7.24 -5.95
CA VAL A 90 2.44 -8.30 -6.33
C VAL A 90 1.03 -7.74 -6.48
N ILE A 91 0.61 -6.84 -5.58
CA ILE A 91 -0.72 -6.20 -5.66
C ILE A 91 -0.85 -5.39 -6.96
N LEU A 92 0.18 -4.63 -7.33
CA LEU A 92 0.22 -3.87 -8.57
C LEU A 92 0.17 -4.79 -9.79
N SER A 93 1.04 -5.80 -9.87
CA SER A 93 1.07 -6.77 -10.98
C SER A 93 -0.26 -7.49 -11.15
N VAL A 94 -0.90 -7.91 -10.06
CA VAL A 94 -2.25 -8.49 -10.11
C VAL A 94 -3.27 -7.47 -10.62
N GLY A 95 -3.24 -6.23 -10.12
CA GLY A 95 -4.17 -5.17 -10.55
C GLY A 95 -4.09 -4.84 -12.03
N TYR A 96 -2.93 -5.02 -12.67
CA TYR A 96 -2.78 -4.88 -14.12
C TYR A 96 -3.24 -6.11 -14.92
N ARG A 97 -3.26 -7.29 -14.32
CA ARG A 97 -3.65 -8.55 -14.97
C ARG A 97 -5.12 -8.91 -14.79
N VAL A 98 -5.77 -8.37 -13.76
CA VAL A 98 -7.19 -8.61 -13.49
C VAL A 98 -8.04 -7.76 -14.42
N ASP A 99 -8.92 -8.42 -15.15
CA ASP A 99 -10.07 -7.78 -15.78
C ASP A 99 -11.17 -7.63 -14.73
N SER A 100 -11.46 -6.42 -14.25
CA SER A 100 -12.65 -6.11 -13.44
C SER A 100 -12.88 -4.60 -13.43
N LYS A 101 -14.08 -4.17 -13.01
CA LYS A 101 -14.37 -2.73 -12.85
C LYS A 101 -13.47 -2.14 -11.78
N GLU A 102 -13.26 -2.86 -10.69
CA GLU A 102 -12.41 -2.48 -9.56
C GLU A 102 -10.94 -2.36 -9.98
N ALA A 103 -10.42 -3.33 -10.73
CA ALA A 103 -9.06 -3.28 -11.27
C ALA A 103 -8.89 -2.13 -12.28
N THR A 104 -9.91 -1.84 -13.08
CA THR A 104 -9.91 -0.68 -13.98
C THR A 104 -9.82 0.63 -13.20
N GLN A 105 -10.63 0.79 -12.15
CA GLN A 105 -10.57 1.98 -11.29
C GLN A 105 -9.22 2.10 -10.56
N PHE A 106 -8.67 0.97 -10.11
CA PHE A 106 -7.33 0.93 -9.53
C PHE A 106 -6.26 1.41 -10.50
N ARG A 107 -6.27 0.92 -11.75
CA ARG A 107 -5.33 1.36 -12.80
C ARG A 107 -5.47 2.84 -13.10
N ILE A 108 -6.70 3.35 -13.25
CA ILE A 108 -6.96 4.80 -13.45
C ILE A 108 -6.36 5.61 -12.29
N TRP A 109 -6.58 5.18 -11.06
CA TRP A 109 -6.02 5.83 -9.88
C TRP A 109 -4.50 5.77 -9.85
N ALA A 110 -3.89 4.62 -10.11
CA ALA A 110 -2.45 4.43 -10.12
C ALA A 110 -1.78 5.30 -11.20
N THR A 111 -2.30 5.28 -12.43
CA THR A 111 -1.80 6.11 -13.53
C THR A 111 -1.94 7.60 -13.22
N LYS A 112 -3.08 8.04 -12.65
CA LYS A 112 -3.26 9.44 -12.25
C LYS A 112 -2.26 9.85 -11.17
N THR A 113 -2.03 8.99 -10.18
CA THR A 113 -1.09 9.23 -9.08
C THR A 113 0.34 9.36 -9.60
N LEU A 114 0.77 8.45 -10.48
CA LEU A 114 2.08 8.51 -11.12
C LEU A 114 2.22 9.77 -12.00
N LYS A 115 1.22 10.08 -12.81
CA LYS A 115 1.22 11.28 -13.66
C LYS A 115 1.32 12.55 -12.84
N GLN A 116 0.58 12.65 -11.73
CA GLN A 116 0.67 13.78 -10.81
C GLN A 116 2.09 13.92 -10.27
N HIS A 117 2.66 12.81 -9.76
CA HIS A 117 4.02 12.81 -9.22
C HIS A 117 5.05 13.29 -10.23
N LEU A 118 4.99 12.78 -11.46
CA LEU A 118 5.96 13.09 -12.52
C LEU A 118 5.83 14.53 -13.04
N LEU A 119 4.62 15.09 -13.11
CA LEU A 119 4.40 16.44 -13.65
C LEU A 119 4.52 17.54 -12.59
N GLU A 120 4.05 17.30 -11.36
CA GLU A 120 4.01 18.29 -10.28
C GLU A 120 5.19 18.15 -9.30
N GLY A 121 5.93 17.04 -9.35
CA GLY A 121 7.01 16.73 -8.41
C GLY A 121 6.52 16.19 -7.05
N TYR A 122 5.20 16.05 -6.87
CA TYR A 122 4.59 15.54 -5.65
C TYR A 122 3.22 14.91 -5.92
N THR A 123 2.70 14.18 -4.94
CA THR A 123 1.34 13.58 -5.01
C THR A 123 0.57 13.88 -3.73
N ILE A 124 -0.68 14.32 -3.85
CA ILE A 124 -1.54 14.68 -2.70
C ILE A 124 -2.69 13.69 -2.55
N ASN A 125 -2.70 12.97 -1.42
CA ASN A 125 -3.86 12.19 -1.01
C ASN A 125 -4.83 13.05 -0.18
N LYS A 126 -5.70 13.82 -0.85
CA LYS A 126 -6.64 14.75 -0.21
C LYS A 126 -7.52 14.11 0.86
N LYS A 127 -7.97 12.87 0.62
CA LYS A 127 -8.85 12.14 1.55
C LYS A 127 -8.13 11.78 2.85
N GLN A 128 -6.87 11.32 2.75
CA GLN A 128 -6.08 11.00 3.93
C GLN A 128 -5.65 12.26 4.68
N ILE A 129 -5.30 13.33 3.95
CA ILE A 129 -5.00 14.64 4.54
C ILE A 129 -6.21 15.17 5.30
N SER A 130 -7.41 15.11 4.72
CA SER A 130 -8.63 15.57 5.39
C SER A 130 -8.90 14.81 6.70
N ARG A 131 -8.58 13.51 6.75
CA ARG A 131 -8.71 12.70 7.99
C ARG A 131 -7.67 13.05 9.06
N ASN A 132 -6.50 13.51 8.66
CA ASN A 132 -5.37 13.82 9.55
C ASN A 132 -4.92 15.29 9.41
N TYR A 133 -5.88 16.20 9.23
CA TYR A 133 -5.62 17.56 8.77
C TYR A 133 -4.64 18.32 9.68
N GLN A 134 -4.85 18.23 11.00
CA GLN A 134 -4.00 18.91 11.97
C GLN A 134 -2.53 18.46 11.89
N SER A 135 -2.29 17.15 11.89
CA SER A 135 -0.93 16.61 11.76
C SER A 135 -0.28 16.95 10.42
N PHE A 136 -1.08 17.06 9.35
CA PHE A 136 -0.57 17.49 8.06
C PHE A 136 -0.16 18.97 8.09
N MET A 137 -0.96 19.85 8.69
CA MET A 137 -0.63 21.26 8.82
C MET A 137 0.62 21.51 9.67
N GLU A 138 0.80 20.72 10.74
CA GLU A 138 2.03 20.72 11.54
C GLU A 138 3.25 20.33 10.71
N ALA A 139 3.15 19.27 9.90
CA ALA A 139 4.22 18.86 9.00
C ALA A 139 4.57 19.97 7.98
N ILE A 140 3.58 20.66 7.43
CA ILE A 140 3.80 21.81 6.53
C ILE A 140 4.51 22.96 7.27
N SER A 141 4.13 23.23 8.52
CA SER A 141 4.80 24.24 9.34
C SER A 141 6.29 23.91 9.55
N ASN A 142 6.60 22.66 9.89
CA ASN A 142 7.97 22.20 10.09
C ASN A 142 8.80 22.30 8.80
N VAL A 143 8.21 21.91 7.66
CA VAL A 143 8.86 22.07 6.35
C VAL A 143 9.16 23.54 6.06
N ARG A 144 8.21 24.45 6.31
CA ARG A 144 8.43 25.89 6.11
C ARG A 144 9.58 26.42 6.97
N ALA A 145 9.65 26.03 8.24
CA ALA A 145 10.72 26.45 9.14
C ALA A 145 12.11 26.08 8.59
N VAL A 146 12.29 24.83 8.13
CA VAL A 146 13.56 24.35 7.54
C VAL A 146 13.98 25.17 6.31
N PHE A 147 13.02 25.57 5.47
CA PHE A 147 13.32 26.37 4.27
C PHE A 147 13.47 27.86 4.55
N SER A 148 12.92 28.37 5.65
CA SER A 148 13.16 29.74 6.13
C SER A 148 14.57 29.89 6.69
N GLU A 149 15.04 28.93 7.49
CA GLU A 149 16.41 28.91 8.05
C GLU A 149 17.48 28.82 6.95
N LYS A 150 17.26 28.03 5.89
CA LYS A 150 18.21 27.92 4.76
C LYS A 150 18.42 29.21 3.98
N LYS A 151 17.46 30.13 3.96
CA LYS A 151 17.60 31.42 3.25
C LYS A 151 18.51 32.41 3.98
N GLU A 152 18.69 32.28 5.29
CA GLU A 152 19.58 33.15 6.07
C GLU A 152 21.06 32.79 5.85
N TYR A 153 21.38 31.51 5.57
CA TYR A 153 22.77 31.07 5.37
C TYR A 153 23.36 31.38 3.98
N GLU A 154 22.54 31.55 2.94
CA GLU A 154 23.03 31.91 1.60
C GLU A 154 23.14 33.45 1.40
N GLY A 155 22.74 34.24 2.39
CA GLY A 155 22.81 35.71 2.38
C GLY A 155 24.10 36.32 2.90
N ASP A 156 24.97 35.54 3.56
CA ASP A 156 26.18 36.02 4.26
C ASP A 156 27.50 35.69 3.52
N THR A 157 27.45 35.16 2.30
CA THR A 157 28.62 35.03 1.42
C THR A 157 28.49 35.96 0.22
N SER A 158 28.66 37.26 0.45
CA SER A 158 28.95 38.26 -0.59
C SER A 158 29.80 39.38 0.00
#